data_AF-A0A2G8MRX5-F1
#
_entry.id   AF-A0A2G8MRX5-F1
#
_cell.length_a   1.000
_cell.length_b   1.000
_cell.length_c   1.000
_cell.angle_alpha   90.00
_cell.angle_beta   90.00
_cell.angle_gamma   90.00
#
_symmetry.space_group_name_H-M   'P 1'
#
loop_
_entity.id
_entity.type
_entity.pdbx_description
1 polymer ?
#
loop_
_entity_poly.entity_id
_entity_poly.type
_entity_poly.pdbx_seq_one_letter_code
_entity_poly.pdbx_strand_id
1 'polypeptide(L)'
;MQLNSARQAWHDCLYTAWDSQGSFIEQLGLLGAMVQTTERQRHAGHAAHQVIAGGVQSAIDKLKPHVKAFGHFMYAPRLDVDDKETAEEVVFLMVQQRSPRMTAVKREKLEYVVKGVMARYRYMHQGGQSANDDPLESPEGFRAWMVAHYDVKLESTNWERDWAGFVRLAFDCCEDLDKEALSPVAAAIYEMKRAA
;
A
#
# COMPACT_ATOMS: atom_id res chain seq x y z
N MET A 1 5.76 17.14 3.03
CA MET A 1 6.23 15.76 2.78
C MET A 1 7.71 15.65 3.10
N GLN A 2 8.10 14.68 3.91
CA GLN A 2 9.51 14.32 4.09
C GLN A 2 9.85 13.22 3.08
N LEU A 3 10.85 13.45 2.22
CA LEU A 3 11.23 12.53 1.15
C LEU A 3 12.17 11.41 1.65
N ASN A 4 11.73 10.68 2.68
CA ASN A 4 12.53 9.64 3.32
C ASN A 4 12.51 8.33 2.52
N SER A 5 11.38 8.00 1.90
CA SER A 5 11.25 6.83 1.03
C SER A 5 10.19 7.03 -0.05
N ALA A 6 10.25 6.23 -1.12
CA ALA A 6 9.23 6.23 -2.18
C ALA A 6 7.85 5.81 -1.64
N ARG A 7 7.80 4.85 -0.71
CA ARG A 7 6.57 4.40 -0.03
C ARG A 7 5.91 5.55 0.75
N GLN A 8 6.71 6.30 1.53
CA GLN A 8 6.19 7.47 2.26
C GLN A 8 5.72 8.56 1.31
N ALA A 9 6.47 8.82 0.24
CA ALA A 9 6.11 9.83 -0.74
C ALA A 9 4.82 9.49 -1.49
N TRP A 10 4.58 8.21 -1.79
CA TRP A 10 3.32 7.74 -2.36
C TRP A 10 2.14 8.02 -1.43
N HIS A 11 2.29 7.68 -0.14
CA HIS A 11 1.26 7.96 0.86
C HIS A 11 1.00 9.46 0.99
N ASP A 12 2.06 10.25 1.19
CA ASP A 12 1.99 11.68 1.46
C ASP A 12 1.49 12.50 0.27
N CYS A 13 1.75 12.08 -0.98
CA CYS A 13 1.24 12.79 -2.14
C CYS A 13 -0.27 12.60 -2.35
N LEU A 14 -0.85 11.51 -1.80
CA LEU A 14 -2.28 11.24 -1.84
C LEU A 14 -2.98 11.67 -0.54
N TYR A 15 -2.21 11.92 0.52
CA TYR A 15 -2.71 12.41 1.79
C TYR A 15 -3.07 13.89 1.69
N THR A 16 -4.37 14.18 1.67
CA THR A 16 -4.85 15.53 1.91
C THR A 16 -4.87 15.75 3.41
N ALA A 17 -3.94 16.57 3.93
CA ALA A 17 -4.00 17.04 5.31
C ALA A 17 -5.38 17.67 5.52
N TRP A 18 -6.16 17.13 6.45
CA TRP A 18 -7.46 17.67 6.83
C TRP A 18 -7.30 18.94 7.71
N ASP A 19 -6.38 19.81 7.33
CA ASP A 19 -6.20 21.13 7.94
C ASP A 19 -7.21 22.09 7.32
N SER A 20 -8.49 21.95 7.70
CA SER A 20 -9.47 23.06 7.61
C SER A 20 -10.87 22.78 8.17
N GLN A 21 -11.16 21.70 8.91
CA GLN A 21 -12.49 21.56 9.53
C GLN A 21 -12.48 21.69 11.05
N GLY A 22 -11.52 21.09 11.75
CA GLY A 22 -11.36 21.26 13.20
C GLY A 22 -11.02 22.72 13.58
N SER A 23 -9.98 23.28 12.98
CA SER A 23 -9.58 24.68 13.17
C SER A 23 -10.62 25.69 12.67
N PHE A 24 -11.41 25.32 11.66
CA PHE A 24 -12.52 26.11 11.12
C PHE A 24 -13.72 26.14 12.07
N ILE A 25 -14.12 25.00 12.64
CA ILE A 25 -15.18 24.93 13.65
C ILE A 25 -14.75 25.63 14.94
N GLU A 26 -13.49 25.48 15.34
CA GLU A 26 -12.92 26.17 16.49
C GLU A 26 -12.91 27.70 16.29
N GLN A 27 -12.44 28.19 15.14
CA GLN A 27 -12.49 29.64 14.82
C GLN A 27 -13.93 30.16 14.74
N LEU A 28 -14.85 29.42 14.13
CA LEU A 28 -16.25 29.81 14.06
C LEU A 28 -16.90 29.83 15.45
N GLY A 29 -16.57 28.87 16.32
CA GLY A 29 -17.04 28.79 17.69
C GLY A 29 -16.47 29.89 18.59
N LEU A 30 -15.20 30.28 18.38
CA LEU A 30 -14.52 31.33 19.16
C LEU A 30 -14.89 32.75 18.71
N LEU A 31 -15.05 32.98 17.41
CA LEU A 31 -15.17 34.33 16.84
C LEU A 31 -16.61 34.66 16.39
N GLY A 32 -17.52 33.67 16.32
CA GLY A 32 -18.91 33.85 15.91
C GLY A 32 -19.08 34.35 14.45
N ALA A 33 -17.98 34.46 13.72
CA ALA A 33 -17.92 35.01 12.37
C ALA A 33 -16.80 34.32 11.59
N MET A 34 -17.00 34.22 10.28
CA MET A 34 -15.97 33.73 9.37
C MET A 34 -14.92 34.83 9.18
N VAL A 35 -13.75 34.67 9.82
CA VAL A 35 -12.60 35.53 9.52
C VAL A 35 -11.96 35.01 8.24
N GLN A 36 -12.18 35.71 7.14
CA GLN A 36 -11.46 35.46 5.90
C GLN A 36 -10.03 35.97 6.05
N THR A 37 -9.11 35.13 6.56
CA THR A 37 -7.68 35.39 6.45
C THR A 37 -7.27 35.17 4.99
N THR A 38 -7.41 36.19 4.14
CA THR A 38 -6.92 36.16 2.75
C THR A 38 -5.40 36.05 2.66
N GLU A 39 -4.68 36.25 3.77
CA GLU A 39 -3.35 35.66 3.97
C GLU A 39 -3.47 34.20 4.39
N ARG A 40 -4.10 33.38 3.55
CA ARG A 40 -4.00 31.92 3.71
C ARG A 40 -2.59 31.55 3.30
N GLN A 41 -1.65 31.72 4.23
CA GLN A 41 -0.26 31.32 4.23
C GLN A 41 0.17 30.57 2.96
N ARG A 42 0.38 31.34 1.87
CA ARG A 42 1.08 30.85 0.69
C ARG A 42 2.56 30.80 1.04
N HIS A 43 2.89 29.96 2.01
CA HIS A 43 4.27 29.73 2.40
C HIS A 43 4.95 29.00 1.25
N ALA A 44 6.15 29.43 0.88
CA ALA A 44 6.96 28.77 -0.14
C ALA A 44 7.07 27.26 0.08
N GLY A 45 7.02 26.81 1.35
CA GLY A 45 6.94 25.39 1.73
C GLY A 45 5.69 24.65 1.25
N HIS A 46 4.51 25.30 1.23
CA HIS A 46 3.28 24.67 0.69
C HIS A 46 3.34 24.57 -0.83
N ALA A 47 3.84 25.61 -1.52
CA ALA A 47 4.04 25.56 -2.97
C ALA A 47 5.07 24.49 -3.36
N ALA A 48 6.19 24.41 -2.64
CA ALA A 48 7.18 23.36 -2.82
C ALA A 48 6.60 21.96 -2.56
N HIS A 49 5.79 21.80 -1.51
CA HIS A 49 5.12 20.54 -1.22
C HIS A 49 4.18 20.10 -2.34
N GLN A 50 3.39 21.02 -2.91
CA GLN A 50 2.49 20.74 -4.03
C GLN A 50 3.23 20.36 -5.31
N VAL A 51 4.35 21.02 -5.62
CA VAL A 51 5.19 20.67 -6.77
C VAL A 51 5.74 19.25 -6.63
N ILE A 52 6.27 18.91 -5.45
CA ILE A 52 6.82 17.58 -5.19
C ILE A 52 5.71 16.52 -5.25
N ALA A 53 4.55 16.78 -4.62
CA ALA A 53 3.40 15.89 -4.66
C ALA A 53 2.91 15.66 -6.09
N GLY A 54 2.78 16.72 -6.90
CA GLY A 54 2.35 16.64 -8.30
C GLY A 54 3.30 15.83 -9.18
N GLY A 55 4.62 15.93 -8.96
CA GLY A 55 5.56 15.11 -9.72
C GLY A 55 5.57 13.63 -9.30
N VAL A 56 5.35 13.33 -8.02
CA VAL A 56 5.13 11.94 -7.56
C VAL A 56 3.83 11.38 -8.13
N GLN A 57 2.73 12.13 -8.08
CA GLN A 57 1.46 11.74 -8.70
C GLN A 57 1.61 11.50 -10.20
N SER A 58 2.34 12.36 -10.91
CA SER A 58 2.62 12.17 -12.34
C SER A 58 3.42 10.89 -12.63
N ALA A 59 4.34 10.50 -11.74
CA ALA A 59 5.06 9.24 -11.86
C ALA A 59 4.14 8.04 -11.63
N ILE A 60 3.25 8.11 -10.64
CA ILE A 60 2.24 7.09 -10.34
C ILE A 60 1.25 6.93 -11.51
N ASP A 61 0.80 8.02 -12.12
CA ASP A 61 -0.17 8.01 -13.22
C ASP A 61 0.37 7.36 -14.50
N LYS A 62 1.69 7.27 -14.65
CA LYS A 62 2.36 6.61 -15.79
C LYS A 62 2.54 5.10 -15.59
N LEU A 63 2.28 4.59 -14.38
CA LEU A 63 2.36 3.15 -14.11
C LEU A 63 1.28 2.39 -14.88
N LYS A 64 1.56 1.11 -15.15
CA LYS A 64 0.54 0.21 -15.68
C LYS A 64 -0.62 0.11 -14.68
N PRO A 65 -1.88 -0.04 -15.14
CA PRO A 65 -3.05 -0.02 -14.26
C PRO A 65 -2.96 -0.99 -13.06
N HIS A 66 -2.52 -2.23 -13.27
CA HIS A 66 -2.40 -3.22 -12.20
C HIS A 66 -1.28 -2.89 -11.20
N VAL A 67 -0.17 -2.31 -11.66
CA VAL A 67 0.94 -1.88 -10.78
C VAL A 67 0.51 -0.66 -9.96
N LYS A 68 -0.24 0.26 -10.57
CA LYS A 68 -0.83 1.41 -9.90
C LYS A 68 -1.82 0.97 -8.82
N ALA A 69 -2.73 0.06 -9.14
CA ALA A 69 -3.69 -0.51 -8.20
C ALA A 69 -2.99 -1.20 -7.02
N PHE A 70 -1.96 -2.00 -7.28
CA PHE A 70 -1.12 -2.58 -6.24
C PHE A 70 -0.49 -1.51 -5.33
N GLY A 71 0.13 -0.48 -5.91
CA GLY A 71 0.71 0.62 -5.14
C GLY A 71 -0.31 1.41 -4.33
N HIS A 72 -1.51 1.65 -4.86
CA HIS A 72 -2.61 2.28 -4.11
C HIS A 72 -3.10 1.40 -2.97
N PHE A 73 -3.34 0.12 -3.21
CA PHE A 73 -3.71 -0.81 -2.16
C PHE A 73 -2.68 -0.83 -1.02
N MET A 74 -1.39 -0.82 -1.36
CA MET A 74 -0.31 -0.87 -0.36
C MET A 74 -0.12 0.46 0.38
N TYR A 75 -0.11 1.60 -0.32
CA TYR A 75 0.44 2.85 0.21
C TYR A 75 -0.54 4.03 0.22
N ALA A 76 -1.70 3.93 -0.43
CA ALA A 76 -2.66 5.03 -0.37
C ALA A 76 -3.23 5.18 1.06
N PRO A 77 -3.47 6.42 1.52
CA PRO A 77 -4.05 6.70 2.83
C PRO A 77 -5.50 6.24 2.95
N ARG A 78 -6.20 6.11 1.82
CA ARG A 78 -7.56 5.58 1.73
C ARG A 78 -7.53 4.33 0.88
N LEU A 79 -8.15 3.27 1.38
CA LEU A 79 -8.34 2.04 0.63
C LEU A 79 -9.55 2.17 -0.29
N ASP A 80 -9.32 1.87 -1.55
CA ASP A 80 -10.36 1.70 -2.55
C ASP A 80 -10.57 0.20 -2.84
N VAL A 81 -11.82 -0.20 -3.07
CA VAL A 81 -12.18 -1.61 -3.27
C VAL A 81 -11.70 -2.10 -4.63
N ASP A 82 -11.80 -1.29 -5.67
CA ASP A 82 -11.42 -1.67 -7.03
C ASP A 82 -9.90 -1.85 -7.13
N ASP A 83 -9.14 -0.94 -6.51
CA ASP A 83 -7.68 -1.07 -6.40
C ASP A 83 -7.28 -2.34 -5.64
N LYS A 84 -7.99 -2.65 -4.54
CA LYS A 84 -7.75 -3.86 -3.75
C LYS A 84 -8.01 -5.12 -4.58
N GLU A 85 -9.17 -5.23 -5.22
CA GLU A 85 -9.53 -6.41 -6.01
C GLU A 85 -8.56 -6.62 -7.18
N THR A 86 -8.21 -5.55 -7.88
CA THR A 86 -7.22 -5.58 -8.97
C THR A 86 -5.83 -6.00 -8.46
N ALA A 87 -5.41 -5.49 -7.30
CA ALA A 87 -4.13 -5.86 -6.69
C ALA A 87 -4.10 -7.34 -6.27
N GLU A 88 -5.18 -7.83 -5.65
CA GLU A 88 -5.31 -9.23 -5.25
C GLU A 88 -5.29 -10.17 -6.47
N GLU A 89 -6.00 -9.79 -7.54
CA GLU A 89 -6.04 -10.56 -8.79
C GLU A 89 -4.66 -10.64 -9.45
N VAL A 90 -3.94 -9.52 -9.59
CA VAL A 90 -2.63 -9.54 -10.26
C VAL A 90 -1.60 -10.37 -9.49
N VAL A 91 -1.56 -10.26 -8.15
CA VAL A 91 -0.64 -11.07 -7.34
C VAL A 91 -1.02 -12.53 -7.43
N PHE A 92 -2.31 -12.86 -7.37
CA PHE A 92 -2.78 -14.24 -7.52
C PHE A 92 -2.37 -14.83 -8.88
N LEU A 93 -2.57 -14.10 -9.97
CA LEU A 93 -2.18 -14.54 -11.32
C LEU A 93 -0.66 -14.74 -11.43
N MET A 94 0.15 -13.85 -10.86
CA MET A 94 1.61 -13.98 -10.85
C MET A 94 2.06 -15.23 -10.06
N VAL A 95 1.49 -15.45 -8.88
CA VAL A 95 1.77 -16.64 -8.07
C VAL A 95 1.35 -17.90 -8.84
N GLN A 96 0.17 -17.90 -9.46
CA GLN A 96 -0.32 -19.04 -10.23
C GLN A 96 0.60 -19.37 -11.41
N GLN A 97 1.07 -18.37 -12.16
CA GLN A 97 1.98 -18.56 -13.30
C GLN A 97 3.33 -19.14 -12.90
N ARG A 98 3.82 -18.81 -11.69
CA ARG A 98 5.11 -19.27 -11.16
C ARG A 98 4.98 -20.55 -10.33
N SER A 99 3.76 -20.99 -10.04
CA SER A 99 3.48 -22.16 -9.23
C SER A 99 3.47 -23.45 -10.05
N PRO A 100 3.83 -24.60 -9.44
CA PRO A 100 3.56 -25.91 -10.03
C PRO A 100 2.07 -26.13 -10.29
N ARG A 101 1.74 -27.08 -11.18
CA ARG A 101 0.36 -27.51 -11.40
C ARG A 101 -0.28 -27.96 -10.10
N MET A 102 -1.51 -27.53 -9.86
CA MET A 102 -2.27 -27.85 -8.66
C MET A 102 -3.73 -28.18 -8.99
N THR A 103 -4.43 -28.80 -8.04
CA THR A 103 -5.86 -29.09 -8.16
C THR A 103 -6.70 -27.82 -8.02
N ALA A 104 -7.93 -27.83 -8.54
CA ALA A 104 -8.86 -26.70 -8.41
C ALA A 104 -9.10 -26.30 -6.94
N VAL A 105 -9.28 -27.29 -6.06
CA VAL A 105 -9.48 -27.07 -4.61
C VAL A 105 -8.25 -26.39 -3.98
N LYS A 106 -7.03 -26.78 -4.38
CA LYS A 106 -5.81 -26.13 -3.88
C LYS A 106 -5.68 -24.71 -4.41
N ARG A 107 -6.08 -24.47 -5.67
CA ARG A 107 -6.10 -23.16 -6.31
C ARG A 107 -7.06 -22.19 -5.63
N GLU A 108 -8.26 -22.64 -5.26
CA GLU A 108 -9.23 -21.81 -4.53
C GLU A 108 -8.67 -21.37 -3.17
N LYS A 109 -8.06 -22.30 -2.42
CA LYS A 109 -7.40 -21.95 -1.15
C LYS A 109 -6.19 -21.02 -1.35
N LEU A 110 -5.46 -21.18 -2.45
CA LEU A 110 -4.33 -20.32 -2.79
C LEU A 110 -4.74 -18.85 -2.94
N GLU A 111 -5.91 -18.57 -3.52
CA GLU A 111 -6.43 -17.21 -3.65
C GLU A 111 -6.49 -16.52 -2.28
N TYR A 112 -7.05 -17.20 -1.27
CA TYR A 112 -7.12 -16.68 0.09
C TYR A 112 -5.74 -16.58 0.75
N VAL A 113 -4.84 -17.53 0.49
CA VAL A 113 -3.45 -17.45 0.98
C VAL A 113 -2.75 -16.20 0.43
N VAL A 114 -2.96 -15.87 -0.84
CA VAL A 114 -2.43 -14.64 -1.45
C VAL A 114 -2.98 -13.40 -0.75
N LYS A 115 -4.30 -13.33 -0.52
CA LYS A 115 -4.92 -12.22 0.22
C LYS A 115 -4.33 -12.06 1.62
N GLY A 116 -4.11 -13.17 2.32
CA GLY A 116 -3.48 -13.15 3.64
C GLY A 116 -2.02 -12.70 3.61
N VAL A 117 -1.24 -13.12 2.62
CA VAL A 117 0.15 -12.64 2.44
C VAL A 117 0.18 -11.15 2.11
N MET A 118 -0.72 -10.67 1.25
CA MET A 118 -0.83 -9.25 0.94
C MET A 118 -1.18 -8.41 2.17
N ALA A 119 -2.05 -8.91 3.05
CA ALA A 119 -2.35 -8.25 4.32
C ALA A 119 -1.11 -8.15 5.23
N ARG A 120 -0.31 -9.22 5.32
CA ARG A 120 0.98 -9.23 6.05
C ARG A 120 1.97 -8.24 5.45
N TYR A 121 2.19 -8.34 4.14
CA TYR A 121 3.10 -7.46 3.40
C TYR A 121 2.74 -5.99 3.62
N ARG A 122 1.46 -5.65 3.46
CA ARG A 122 0.98 -4.30 3.69
C ARG A 122 1.27 -3.82 5.10
N TYR A 123 1.00 -4.62 6.13
CA TYR A 123 1.29 -4.27 7.52
C TYR A 123 2.79 -4.01 7.74
N MET A 124 3.64 -4.90 7.23
CA MET A 124 5.10 -4.78 7.35
C MET A 124 5.63 -3.50 6.71
N HIS A 125 5.03 -3.08 5.59
CA HIS A 125 5.48 -1.93 4.81
C HIS A 125 4.69 -0.63 5.07
N GLN A 126 3.66 -0.67 5.91
CA GLN A 126 2.88 0.50 6.31
C GLN A 126 3.75 1.49 7.11
N GLY A 127 3.62 2.79 6.85
CA GLY A 127 4.44 3.83 7.50
C GLY A 127 5.77 4.13 6.82
N GLY A 128 5.99 3.63 5.60
CA GLY A 128 7.03 4.11 4.69
C GLY A 128 8.45 3.62 4.98
N GLN A 129 8.78 3.20 6.20
CA GLN A 129 10.11 2.72 6.59
C GLN A 129 10.26 1.20 6.61
N SER A 130 9.15 0.45 6.52
CA SER A 130 9.19 -1.01 6.46
C SER A 130 9.92 -1.65 7.64
N ALA A 131 9.61 -1.16 8.83
CA ALA A 131 10.23 -1.55 10.08
C ALA A 131 9.28 -2.35 10.98
N ASN A 132 8.06 -2.66 10.52
CA ASN A 132 7.12 -3.44 11.30
C ASN A 132 7.45 -4.92 11.15
N ASP A 133 7.47 -5.63 12.28
CA ASP A 133 7.56 -7.09 12.29
C ASP A 133 6.37 -7.72 11.58
N ASP A 134 6.56 -8.94 11.07
CA ASP A 134 5.48 -9.69 10.43
C ASP A 134 4.41 -10.06 11.48
N PRO A 135 3.16 -9.59 11.33
CA PRO A 135 2.12 -9.82 12.32
C PRO A 135 1.68 -11.28 12.40
N LEU A 136 2.00 -12.09 11.38
CA LEU A 136 1.57 -13.47 11.21
C LEU A 136 2.73 -14.36 10.72
N GLU A 137 3.92 -14.18 11.31
CA GLU A 137 5.11 -14.96 10.96
C GLU A 137 4.89 -16.46 11.16
N SER A 138 4.26 -16.85 12.27
CA SER A 138 4.02 -18.26 12.60
C SER A 138 2.93 -18.89 11.71
N PRO A 139 3.13 -20.14 11.25
CA PRO A 139 2.12 -20.90 10.52
C PRO A 139 0.78 -21.01 11.27
N GLU A 140 0.82 -21.20 12.59
CA GLU A 140 -0.36 -21.31 13.44
C GLU A 140 -1.15 -20.00 13.47
N GLY A 141 -0.45 -18.87 13.68
CA GLY A 141 -1.04 -17.54 13.68
C GLY A 141 -1.68 -17.20 12.34
N PHE A 142 -0.97 -17.46 11.25
CA PHE A 142 -1.50 -17.23 9.91
C PHE A 142 -2.75 -18.07 9.63
N ARG A 143 -2.75 -19.35 10.01
CA ARG A 143 -3.92 -20.24 9.84
C ARG A 143 -5.11 -19.80 10.69
N ALA A 144 -4.89 -19.42 11.94
CA ALA A 144 -5.95 -18.89 12.79
C ALA A 144 -6.56 -17.62 12.19
N TRP A 145 -5.71 -16.74 11.65
CA TRP A 145 -6.14 -15.54 10.95
C TRP A 145 -6.96 -15.86 9.68
N MET A 146 -6.54 -16.84 8.87
CA MET A 146 -7.28 -17.28 7.68
C MET A 146 -8.69 -17.79 8.01
N VAL A 147 -8.83 -18.55 9.11
CA VAL A 147 -10.14 -19.02 9.59
C VAL A 147 -10.98 -17.84 10.08
N ALA A 148 -10.39 -16.93 10.85
CA ALA A 148 -11.13 -15.79 11.41
C ALA A 148 -11.63 -14.80 10.33
N HIS A 149 -10.86 -14.58 9.26
CA HIS A 149 -11.16 -13.57 8.25
C HIS A 149 -11.89 -14.12 7.02
N TYR A 150 -11.66 -15.39 6.68
CA TYR A 150 -12.18 -15.99 5.45
C TYR A 150 -12.88 -17.34 5.64
N ASP A 151 -12.95 -17.87 6.86
CA ASP A 151 -13.43 -19.24 7.16
C ASP A 151 -12.70 -20.34 6.37
N VAL A 152 -11.44 -20.07 5.97
CA VAL A 152 -10.63 -21.01 5.19
C VAL A 152 -9.71 -21.81 6.10
N LYS A 153 -9.97 -23.11 6.17
CA LYS A 153 -9.12 -24.06 6.90
C LYS A 153 -7.98 -24.58 6.03
N LEU A 154 -6.76 -24.26 6.45
CA LEU A 154 -5.51 -24.83 5.92
C LEU A 154 -5.03 -25.97 6.83
N GLU A 155 -4.64 -27.08 6.22
CA GLU A 155 -4.16 -28.28 6.92
C GLU A 155 -2.84 -28.00 7.65
N SER A 156 -2.70 -28.45 8.90
CA SER A 156 -1.49 -28.21 9.73
C SER A 156 -0.40 -29.24 9.47
N THR A 157 -0.78 -30.49 9.22
CA THR A 157 0.11 -31.65 9.35
C THR A 157 1.31 -31.64 8.39
N ASN A 158 1.25 -30.86 7.31
CA ASN A 158 2.34 -30.75 6.33
C ASN A 158 2.50 -29.30 5.81
N TRP A 159 2.48 -28.30 6.71
CA TRP A 159 2.57 -26.87 6.34
C TRP A 159 3.70 -26.56 5.34
N GLU A 160 4.92 -27.03 5.65
CA GLU A 160 6.11 -26.79 4.82
C GLU A 160 5.93 -27.25 3.38
N ARG A 161 5.40 -28.46 3.20
CA ARG A 161 5.18 -29.05 1.89
C ARG A 161 4.04 -28.37 1.15
N ASP A 162 2.97 -28.04 1.87
CA ASP A 162 1.70 -27.69 1.22
C ASP A 162 1.55 -26.20 0.97
N TRP A 163 2.09 -25.34 1.85
CA TRP A 163 1.81 -23.90 1.85
C TRP A 163 3.06 -23.00 2.00
N ALA A 164 4.12 -23.41 2.69
CA ALA A 164 5.27 -22.52 2.93
C ALA A 164 5.90 -21.99 1.62
N GLY A 165 6.05 -22.87 0.62
CA GLY A 165 6.55 -22.46 -0.70
C GLY A 165 5.64 -21.45 -1.41
N PHE A 166 4.31 -21.56 -1.26
CA PHE A 166 3.36 -20.62 -1.87
C PHE A 166 3.31 -19.29 -1.13
N VAL A 167 3.41 -19.31 0.21
CA VAL A 167 3.51 -18.10 1.03
C VAL A 167 4.74 -17.31 0.62
N ARG A 168 5.91 -17.96 0.56
CA ARG A 168 7.14 -17.30 0.10
C ARG A 168 7.02 -16.76 -1.32
N LEU A 169 6.47 -17.56 -2.24
CA LEU A 169 6.26 -17.11 -3.62
C LEU A 169 5.33 -15.89 -3.72
N ALA A 170 4.29 -15.82 -2.89
CA ALA A 170 3.40 -14.66 -2.83
C ALA A 170 4.12 -13.40 -2.31
N PHE A 171 5.01 -13.55 -1.31
CA PHE A 171 5.91 -12.47 -0.89
C PHE A 171 6.83 -12.02 -2.03
N ASP A 172 7.48 -12.95 -2.73
CA ASP A 172 8.35 -12.64 -3.87
C ASP A 172 7.59 -11.88 -4.97
N CYS A 173 6.34 -12.27 -5.26
CA CYS A 173 5.50 -11.56 -6.22
C CYS A 173 5.11 -10.15 -5.73
N CYS A 174 4.83 -9.97 -4.44
CA CYS A 174 4.60 -8.64 -3.87
C CYS A 174 5.85 -7.78 -3.98
N GLU A 175 7.03 -8.30 -3.69
CA GLU A 175 8.30 -7.56 -3.82
C GLU A 175 8.58 -7.14 -5.27
N ASP A 176 8.29 -7.99 -6.25
CA ASP A 176 8.48 -7.67 -7.66
C ASP A 176 7.58 -6.51 -8.10
N LEU A 177 6.29 -6.58 -7.77
CA LEU A 177 5.33 -5.50 -8.07
C LEU A 177 5.69 -4.22 -7.31
N ASP A 178 6.16 -4.36 -6.09
CA ASP A 178 6.58 -3.22 -5.28
C ASP A 178 7.79 -2.52 -5.87
N LYS A 179 8.79 -3.27 -6.37
CA LYS A 179 9.92 -2.70 -7.10
C LYS A 179 9.46 -2.00 -8.38
N GLU A 180 8.53 -2.60 -9.13
CA GLU A 180 7.97 -2.00 -10.36
C GLU A 180 7.22 -0.70 -10.06
N ALA A 181 6.43 -0.66 -8.98
CA ALA A 181 5.67 0.52 -8.56
C ALA A 181 6.58 1.64 -8.04
N LEU A 182 7.55 1.31 -7.18
CA LEU A 182 8.34 2.29 -6.46
C LEU A 182 9.54 2.83 -7.26
N SER A 183 10.06 2.09 -8.25
CA SER A 183 11.19 2.52 -9.07
C SER A 183 10.98 3.89 -9.74
N PRO A 184 9.88 4.14 -10.50
CA PRO A 184 9.65 5.45 -11.11
C PRO A 184 9.38 6.56 -10.09
N VAL A 185 8.77 6.22 -8.95
CA VAL A 185 8.55 7.18 -7.85
C VAL A 185 9.87 7.58 -7.20
N ALA A 186 10.76 6.62 -6.93
CA ALA A 186 12.09 6.88 -6.40
C ALA A 186 12.93 7.73 -7.36
N ALA A 187 12.86 7.45 -8.67
CA ALA A 187 13.53 8.25 -9.69
C ALA A 187 13.01 9.71 -9.70
N ALA A 188 11.69 9.91 -9.65
CA ALA A 188 11.11 11.25 -9.60
C ALA A 188 11.56 12.04 -8.36
N ILE A 189 11.58 11.38 -7.18
CA ILE A 189 12.05 11.98 -5.93
C ILE A 189 13.54 12.35 -6.03
N TYR A 190 14.36 11.47 -6.63
CA TYR A 190 15.79 11.70 -6.80
C TYR A 190 16.07 12.92 -7.69
N GLU A 191 15.39 13.03 -8.84
CA GLU A 191 15.54 14.18 -9.74
C GLU A 191 15.11 15.49 -9.06
N MET A 192 14.02 15.48 -8.28
CA MET A 192 13.60 16.65 -7.51
C MET A 192 14.62 17.07 -6.45
N LYS A 193 15.25 16.10 -5.76
CA LYS A 193 16.32 16.38 -4.78
C LYS A 193 17.57 16.96 -5.43
N ARG A 194 17.86 16.61 -6.69
CA ARG A 194 19.00 17.16 -7.44
C ARG A 194 18.76 18.57 -7.96
N ALA A 195 17.51 18.93 -8.23
CA ALA A 195 17.13 20.23 -8.77
C ALA A 195 16.92 21.31 -7.69
N ALA A 196 16.90 20.93 -6.42
CA ALA A 196 16.78 21.81 -5.24
C ALA A 196 18.15 22.20 -4.69
#